data_AF-A0A972DHX2-F1
#
_entry.id   AF-A0A972DHX2-F1
#
_cell.length_a   1.000
_cell.length_b   1.000
_cell.length_c   1.000
_cell.angle_alpha   90.00
_cell.angle_beta   90.00
_cell.angle_gamma   90.00
#
_symmetry.space_group_name_H-M   'P 1'
#
loop_
_entity.id
_entity.type
_entity.pdbx_description
1 polymer ?
#
loop_
_entity_poly.entity_id
_entity_poly.type
_entity_poly.pdbx_seq_one_letter_code
_entity_poly.pdbx_strand_id
1 'polypeptide(L)' 'EKGITRAVLKSKSPSCGQTHIYNGTFSKVLKKGCGVTAALLTYYGIKVEEEVCFEREPI' A
#
# COMPACT_ATOMS: atom_id res chain seq x y z
N GLU A 1 -23.24 -2.32 0.33
CA GLU A 1 -21.80 -2.10 0.59
C GLU A 1 -21.04 -3.42 0.43
N LYS A 2 -19.78 -3.44 -0.01
CA LYS A 2 -19.07 -4.69 -0.40
C LYS A 2 -18.30 -5.41 0.72
N GLY A 3 -18.29 -4.91 1.96
CA GLY A 3 -17.70 -5.62 3.11
C GLY A 3 -16.22 -5.99 2.96
N ILE A 4 -15.43 -5.16 2.28
CA ILE A 4 -14.03 -5.45 1.97
C ILE A 4 -13.19 -5.32 3.24
N THR A 5 -12.46 -6.38 3.58
CA THR A 5 -11.59 -6.43 4.78
C THR A 5 -10.09 -6.38 4.44
N ARG A 6 -9.74 -6.52 3.16
CA ARG A 6 -8.34 -6.57 2.70
C ARG A 6 -8.16 -5.91 1.33
N ALA A 7 -7.05 -5.20 1.16
CA ALA A 7 -6.69 -4.52 -0.08
C ALA A 7 -5.23 -4.82 -0.44
N VAL A 8 -5.00 -5.30 -1.66
CA VAL A 8 -3.65 -5.49 -2.22
C VAL A 8 -3.33 -4.28 -3.09
N LEU A 9 -2.25 -3.59 -2.77
CA LEU A 9 -1.90 -2.29 -3.33
C LEU A 9 -0.50 -2.29 -3.97
N LYS A 10 -0.32 -1.45 -4.99
CA LYS A 10 0.96 -1.28 -5.69
C LYS A 10 2.00 -0.65 -4.76
N SER A 11 3.11 -1.33 -4.55
CA SER A 11 4.23 -0.83 -3.73
C SER A 11 4.84 0.44 -4.31
N LYS A 12 5.52 1.23 -3.47
CA LYS A 12 6.28 2.44 -3.86
C LYS A 12 5.44 3.63 -4.34
N SER A 13 4.15 3.42 -4.59
CA SER A 13 3.21 4.47 -5.01
C SER A 13 2.96 5.47 -3.87
N PRO A 14 2.96 6.78 -4.12
CA PRO A 14 2.60 7.79 -3.10
C PRO A 14 1.14 7.69 -2.63
N SER A 15 0.30 6.92 -3.33
CA SER A 15 -1.07 6.62 -2.91
C SER A 15 -1.20 5.25 -2.25
N CYS A 16 -0.51 4.25 -2.79
CA CYS A 16 -0.79 2.84 -2.51
C CYS A 16 0.32 2.11 -1.73
N GLY A 17 1.53 2.68 -1.64
CA GLY A 17 2.64 2.06 -0.92
C GLY A 17 2.42 2.12 0.59
N GLN A 18 2.79 1.06 1.32
CA GLN A 18 2.59 0.97 2.76
C GLN A 18 3.88 1.21 3.54
N THR A 19 5.01 0.73 2.99
CA THR A 19 6.31 0.77 3.68
C THR A 19 7.22 1.86 3.11
N HIS A 20 7.23 2.01 1.80
CA HIS A 20 8.06 2.95 1.06
C HIS A 20 7.25 3.63 -0.03
N ILE A 21 7.52 4.92 -0.26
CA ILE A 21 6.95 5.72 -1.33
C ILE A 21 8.04 6.55 -2.01
N TYR A 22 7.85 6.90 -3.28
CA TYR A 22 8.74 7.85 -3.95
C TYR A 22 8.73 9.20 -3.23
N ASN A 23 9.91 9.81 -3.08
CA ASN A 23 10.08 11.05 -2.33
C ASN A 23 9.55 12.31 -3.05
N GLY A 24 9.16 12.20 -4.33
CA GLY A 24 8.62 13.30 -5.14
C GLY A 24 9.68 14.17 -5.82
N THR A 25 10.97 13.90 -5.67
CA THR A 25 12.05 14.69 -6.31
C THR A 25 12.37 14.22 -7.74
N PHE A 26 11.59 13.26 -8.27
CA PHE A 26 11.84 12.58 -9.55
C PHE A 26 13.22 11.91 -9.69
N SER A 27 13.97 11.79 -8.58
CA SER A 27 15.28 11.15 -8.54
C SER A 27 15.21 9.62 -8.37
N LYS A 28 14.02 9.03 -8.51
CA LYS A 28 13.73 7.60 -8.24
C LYS A 28 14.11 7.15 -6.82
N VAL A 29 14.22 8.08 -5.88
CA VAL A 29 14.54 7.81 -4.49
C VAL A 29 13.28 7.42 -3.73
N LEU A 30 13.37 6.33 -2.97
CA LEU A 30 12.34 5.90 -2.04
C LEU A 30 12.61 6.49 -0.65
N LYS A 31 11.54 6.85 0.03
CA LYS A 31 11.56 7.18 1.46
C LYS A 31 10.63 6.25 2.22
N LYS A 32 10.92 6.02 3.50
CA LYS A 32 9.96 5.37 4.40
C LYS A 32 8.71 6.25 4.50
N GLY A 33 7.54 5.63 4.33
CA GLY A 33 6.28 6.34 4.37
C GLY A 33 5.12 5.50 3.85
N CYS A 34 3.91 5.89 4.25
CA CYS A 34 2.66 5.29 3.81
C CYS A 34 1.97 6.25 2.83
N GLY A 35 1.43 5.70 1.75
CA GLY A 35 0.66 6.43 0.75
C GLY A 35 -0.73 6.78 1.26
N VAL A 36 -1.34 7.80 0.66
CA VAL A 36 -2.60 8.38 1.16
C VAL A 36 -3.76 7.37 1.22
N THR A 37 -3.90 6.50 0.22
CA THR A 37 -4.94 5.47 0.17
C THR A 37 -4.64 4.34 1.15
N ALA A 38 -3.38 3.90 1.21
CA ALA A 38 -2.95 2.87 2.16
C ALA A 38 -3.19 3.32 3.62
N ALA A 39 -2.90 4.58 3.95
CA ALA A 39 -3.13 5.16 5.27
C ALA A 39 -4.62 5.23 5.61
N LEU A 40 -5.46 5.68 4.67
CA LEU A 40 -6.90 5.78 4.87
C LEU A 40 -7.54 4.41 5.10
N LEU A 41 -7.21 3.42 4.26
CA LEU A 41 -7.72 2.05 4.40
C LEU A 41 -7.28 1.42 5.72
N THR A 42 -6.02 1.61 6.11
CA THR A 42 -5.49 1.13 7.39
C THR A 42 -6.22 1.78 8.57
N TYR A 43 -6.51 3.08 8.50
CA TYR A 43 -7.26 3.80 9.52
C TYR A 43 -8.68 3.24 9.71
N TYR A 44 -9.33 2.84 8.63
CA TYR A 44 -10.65 2.18 8.67
C TYR A 44 -10.59 0.67 9.02
N GLY A 45 -9.42 0.13 9.40
CA GLY A 45 -9.27 -1.27 9.81
C GLY A 45 -9.21 -2.27 8.65
N ILE A 46 -9.01 -1.80 7.43
CA ILE A 46 -8.81 -2.68 6.26
C ILE A 46 -7.34 -3.09 6.22
N LYS A 47 -7.09 -4.40 6.12
CA LYS A 47 -5.73 -4.92 6.01
C LYS A 47 -5.15 -4.54 4.65
N VAL A 48 -4.22 -3.61 4.63
CA VAL A 48 -3.46 -3.23 3.43
C VAL A 48 -2.23 -4.12 3.33
N GLU A 49 -1.99 -4.64 2.12
CA GLU A 49 -0.78 -5.38 1.80
C GLU A 49 -0.20 -4.92 0.47
N GLU A 50 1.11 -4.98 0.36
CA GLU A 50 1.86 -4.66 -0.85
C GLU A 50 2.01 -5.90 -1.74
N GLU A 51 1.96 -5.72 -3.07
CA GLU A 51 2.05 -6.83 -4.03
C GLU A 51 3.31 -7.71 -3.84
N VAL A 52 4.42 -7.15 -3.36
CA VAL A 52 5.69 -7.86 -3.13
C VAL A 52 5.63 -8.82 -1.96
N CYS A 53 4.75 -8.57 -1.00
CA CYS A 53 4.55 -9.39 0.19
C CYS A 53 3.24 -10.18 0.13
N PHE A 54 2.48 -10.05 -0.97
CA PHE A 54 1.25 -10.79 -1.14
C PHE A 54 1.58 -12.24 -1.53
N GLU A 55 1.70 -13.09 -0.51
CA GLU A 55 1.68 -14.54 -0.69
C GLU A 55 0.26 -14.94 -1.11
N ARG A 56 0.14 -15.46 -2.34
CA ARG A 56 -1.12 -16.01 -2.81
C ARG A 56 -1.36 -17.30 -2.03
N GLU A 57 -2.47 -17.35 -1.29
CA GLU A 57 -2.95 -18.62 -0.75
C GLU A 57 -3.16 -19.60 -1.93
N PRO A 58 -2.55 -20.79 -1.91
CA PRO A 58 -2.74 -21.77 -2.96
C PRO A 58 -4.22 -22.18 -3.00
N ILE A 59 -4.79 -22.20 -4.20
CA ILE A 59 -6.12 -22.75 -4.50
C ILE A 59 -6.15 -24.27 -4.32
#